data_AF-A0A0L0FBT6-F1
#
_entry.id   AF-A0A0L0FBT6-F1
#
_cell.length_a   1.000
_cell.length_b   1.000
_cell.length_c   1.000
_cell.angle_alpha   90.00
_cell.angle_beta   90.00
_cell.angle_gamma   90.00
#
_symmetry.space_group_name_H-M   'P 1'
#
loop_
_entity.id
_entity.type
_entity.pdbx_description
1 polymer ?
#
loop_
_entity_poly.entity_id
_entity_poly.type
_entity_poly.pdbx_seq_one_letter_code
_entity_poly.pdbx_strand_id
1 'polypeptide(L)'
;MPTLRQYPDVVLDRSAPSICNHAWSNSGAAKSTDCTGADWIFSSANDGSDVVTAGLANSAVTSMVYLSVGTVNADSPADPRLNDYIWEENSDTNGDGESWGDHWFDPDDLVPNILPIMKDIMDDYKARGFNAISTDNAKPSDAVTDNDEVAARARSEQRIDQRYVDYMHGIVDYAHSIGLQVALKNPSYYTKEDTLIHKFDAYIVESMFNWYPSDVNNYNSDPDLLSGSAPFWVFQYEGINGVSNSELREHMVEQGVDMVYMDSSDGWVEFYATQ
;
A
#
# COMPACT_ATOMS: atom_id res chain seq x y z
N MET A 1 -36.15 33.97 -14.77
CA MET A 1 -34.74 33.56 -14.97
C MET A 1 -34.07 33.58 -13.61
N PRO A 2 -33.76 32.43 -13.00
CA PRO A 2 -33.02 32.43 -11.74
C PRO A 2 -31.53 32.61 -12.03
N THR A 3 -30.93 33.48 -11.23
CA THR A 3 -29.53 33.88 -11.20
C THR A 3 -28.63 32.70 -10.83
N LEU A 4 -27.62 32.43 -11.67
CA LEU A 4 -26.49 31.54 -11.37
C LEU A 4 -25.75 32.10 -10.15
N ARG A 5 -25.71 31.33 -9.06
CA ARG A 5 -24.73 31.55 -7.99
C ARG A 5 -23.37 31.14 -8.54
N GLN A 6 -22.49 32.11 -8.74
CA GLN A 6 -21.06 31.87 -8.80
C GLN A 6 -20.63 31.38 -7.41
N TYR A 7 -20.25 30.11 -7.31
CA TYR A 7 -19.42 29.67 -6.19
C TYR A 7 -18.00 30.18 -6.45
N PRO A 8 -17.31 30.75 -5.44
CA PRO A 8 -15.93 31.16 -5.61
C PRO A 8 -15.07 29.94 -5.90
N ASP A 9 -14.11 30.11 -6.81
CA ASP A 9 -13.03 29.18 -7.06
C ASP A 9 -12.31 28.87 -5.73
N VAL A 10 -12.65 27.75 -5.12
CA VAL A 10 -11.80 27.15 -4.10
C VAL A 10 -10.78 26.33 -4.88
N VAL A 11 -9.60 26.91 -5.08
CA VAL A 11 -8.40 26.13 -5.43
C VAL A 11 -8.10 25.28 -4.20
N LEU A 12 -8.62 24.04 -4.18
CA LEU A 12 -8.14 22.99 -3.29
C LEU A 12 -6.84 22.46 -3.90
N ASP A 13 -5.76 23.20 -3.68
CA ASP A 13 -4.41 22.67 -3.82
C ASP A 13 -4.16 21.69 -2.67
N ARG A 14 -4.55 20.43 -2.87
CA ARG A 14 -4.12 19.31 -2.05
C ARG A 14 -3.81 18.13 -2.95
N SER A 15 -2.81 18.27 -3.79
CA SER A 15 -2.10 17.08 -4.24
C SER A 15 -1.51 16.38 -3.00
N ALA A 16 -1.59 15.06 -2.94
CA ALA A 16 -0.83 14.31 -1.94
C ALA A 16 0.65 14.71 -2.04
N PRO A 17 1.42 14.71 -0.92
CA PRO A 17 2.86 14.92 -0.97
C PRO A 17 3.48 13.95 -1.98
N SER A 18 4.52 14.38 -2.66
CA SER A 18 5.16 13.56 -3.70
C SER A 18 5.84 12.32 -3.09
N ILE A 19 5.66 11.17 -3.73
CA ILE A 19 6.32 9.91 -3.34
C ILE A 19 7.22 9.41 -4.46
N CYS A 20 8.42 8.96 -4.09
CA CYS A 20 9.30 8.20 -4.96
C CYS A 20 9.31 6.73 -4.56
N ASN A 21 8.83 5.85 -5.43
CA ASN A 21 8.79 4.41 -5.17
C ASN A 21 10.01 3.71 -5.78
N HIS A 22 10.94 3.31 -4.92
CA HIS A 22 12.05 2.42 -5.25
C HIS A 22 11.79 0.98 -4.80
N ALA A 23 10.72 0.70 -4.08
CA ALA A 23 10.49 -0.61 -3.46
C ALA A 23 10.24 -1.72 -4.49
N TRP A 24 9.45 -1.43 -5.53
CA TRP A 24 9.06 -2.42 -6.56
C TRP A 24 8.54 -1.74 -7.84
N SER A 25 8.54 -2.49 -8.95
CA SER A 25 7.82 -2.18 -10.20
C SER A 25 7.66 -3.46 -11.04
N ASN A 26 6.68 -3.54 -11.94
CA ASN A 26 6.54 -4.69 -12.85
C ASN A 26 7.54 -4.62 -14.00
N SER A 27 7.96 -3.41 -14.38
CA SER A 27 9.03 -3.16 -15.36
C SER A 27 10.42 -3.59 -14.86
N GLY A 28 10.60 -3.80 -13.56
CA GLY A 28 11.91 -3.94 -12.91
C GLY A 28 12.71 -2.63 -12.82
N ALA A 29 12.18 -1.51 -13.29
CA ALA A 29 12.84 -0.21 -13.34
C ALA A 29 12.60 0.67 -12.10
N ALA A 30 12.02 0.16 -11.00
CA ALA A 30 11.73 0.95 -9.79
C ALA A 30 12.94 1.77 -9.30
N LYS A 31 14.15 1.18 -9.36
CA LYS A 31 15.41 1.84 -8.95
C LYS A 31 15.88 2.96 -9.88
N SER A 32 15.28 3.07 -11.06
CA SER A 32 15.54 4.15 -12.04
C SER A 32 14.69 5.39 -11.79
N THR A 33 13.68 5.32 -10.92
CA THR A 33 12.76 6.43 -10.63
C THR A 33 13.53 7.65 -10.13
N ASP A 34 13.32 8.81 -10.77
CA ASP A 34 13.87 10.08 -10.31
C ASP A 34 13.16 10.54 -9.03
N CYS A 35 13.90 10.58 -7.92
CA CYS A 35 13.38 11.01 -6.62
C CYS A 35 13.68 12.48 -6.30
N THR A 36 14.13 13.27 -7.28
CA THR A 36 14.49 14.67 -7.04
C THR A 36 13.28 15.46 -6.52
N GLY A 37 13.39 15.95 -5.28
CA GLY A 37 12.34 16.76 -4.66
C GLY A 37 11.20 15.96 -4.04
N ALA A 38 11.28 14.63 -3.99
CA ALA A 38 10.27 13.78 -3.35
C ALA A 38 10.18 14.05 -1.84
N ASP A 39 8.95 14.18 -1.33
CA ASP A 39 8.67 14.31 0.11
C ASP A 39 8.78 12.96 0.83
N TRP A 40 8.47 11.88 0.11
CA TRP A 40 8.53 10.50 0.58
C TRP A 40 9.43 9.67 -0.32
N ILE A 41 10.29 8.86 0.28
CA ILE A 41 11.05 7.81 -0.43
C ILE A 41 10.60 6.48 0.13
N PHE A 42 10.03 5.64 -0.75
CA PHE A 42 9.57 4.31 -0.42
C PHE A 42 10.53 3.27 -1.00
N SER A 43 11.11 2.42 -0.15
CA SER A 43 12.12 1.44 -0.58
C SER A 43 11.96 0.09 0.11
N SER A 44 12.67 -0.92 -0.41
CA SER A 44 12.95 -2.15 0.32
C SER A 44 13.96 -1.84 1.43
N ALA A 45 13.96 -2.62 2.52
CA ALA A 45 14.88 -2.39 3.65
C ALA A 45 16.35 -2.45 3.22
N ASN A 46 16.68 -3.38 2.31
CA ASN A 46 18.05 -3.66 1.88
C ASN A 46 18.50 -2.82 0.67
N ASP A 47 17.73 -1.80 0.29
CA ASP A 47 18.14 -0.88 -0.76
C ASP A 47 19.25 0.04 -0.25
N GLY A 48 20.47 -0.21 -0.74
CA GLY A 48 21.67 0.58 -0.43
C GLY A 48 21.98 1.66 -1.46
N SER A 49 21.02 2.06 -2.30
CA SER A 49 21.24 3.12 -3.29
C SER A 49 21.54 4.48 -2.64
N ASP A 50 22.21 5.35 -3.38
CA ASP A 50 22.55 6.71 -2.93
C ASP A 50 21.29 7.52 -2.58
N VAL A 51 20.19 7.27 -3.31
CA VAL A 51 18.90 7.93 -3.10
C VAL A 51 18.31 7.57 -1.74
N VAL A 52 18.23 6.28 -1.41
CA VAL A 52 17.71 5.81 -0.12
C VAL A 52 18.63 6.25 1.02
N THR A 53 19.94 6.15 0.83
CA THR A 53 20.93 6.60 1.82
C THR A 53 20.81 8.10 2.11
N ALA A 54 20.62 8.92 1.08
CA ALA A 54 20.41 10.36 1.24
C ALA A 54 19.06 10.67 1.92
N GLY A 55 18.00 9.93 1.58
CA GLY A 55 16.69 10.02 2.23
C GLY A 55 16.76 9.76 3.73
N LEU A 56 17.38 8.66 4.13
CA LEU A 56 17.57 8.27 5.54
C LEU A 56 18.37 9.31 6.34
N ALA A 57 19.29 10.03 5.69
CA ALA A 57 20.07 11.09 6.31
C ALA A 57 19.34 12.45 6.38
N ASN A 58 18.21 12.60 5.69
CA ASN A 58 17.49 13.86 5.56
C ASN A 58 16.19 13.85 6.38
N SER A 59 16.18 14.56 7.51
CA SER A 59 15.00 14.64 8.38
C SER A 59 13.78 15.35 7.78
N ALA A 60 13.93 16.01 6.62
CA ALA A 60 12.81 16.62 5.90
C ALA A 60 12.08 15.62 4.98
N VAL A 61 12.66 14.45 4.72
CA VAL A 61 12.08 13.40 3.88
C VAL A 61 11.52 12.29 4.78
N THR A 62 10.32 11.81 4.45
CA THR A 62 9.81 10.58 5.05
C THR A 62 10.40 9.38 4.32
N SER A 63 11.24 8.61 5.00
CA SER A 63 11.83 7.37 4.51
C SER A 63 10.95 6.19 4.96
N MET A 64 10.19 5.67 4.00
CA MET A 64 9.26 4.57 4.17
C MET A 64 9.85 3.26 3.69
N VAL A 65 9.72 2.20 4.50
CA VAL A 65 10.21 0.87 4.15
C VAL A 65 9.08 -0.12 3.92
N TYR A 66 9.26 -1.00 2.94
CA TYR A 66 8.36 -2.12 2.66
C TYR A 66 8.32 -3.13 3.81
N LEU A 67 7.13 -3.54 4.20
CA LEU A 67 6.89 -4.63 5.14
C LEU A 67 5.69 -5.46 4.69
N SER A 68 5.92 -6.70 4.23
CA SER A 68 4.81 -7.66 4.07
C SER A 68 4.35 -8.10 5.45
N VAL A 69 3.09 -7.84 5.76
CA VAL A 69 2.51 -8.12 7.09
C VAL A 69 1.70 -9.41 7.12
N GLY A 70 1.21 -9.88 5.97
CA GLY A 70 0.42 -11.11 5.84
C GLY A 70 1.15 -12.28 5.18
N THR A 71 2.33 -12.05 4.59
CA THR A 71 3.13 -13.12 3.97
C THR A 71 4.60 -13.06 4.38
N VAL A 72 5.30 -14.18 4.17
CA VAL A 72 6.76 -14.28 4.23
C VAL A 72 7.31 -14.90 2.95
N ASN A 73 8.38 -14.30 2.42
CA ASN A 73 9.19 -14.93 1.39
C ASN A 73 10.19 -15.88 2.05
N ALA A 74 10.08 -17.19 1.79
CA ALA A 74 10.88 -18.19 2.49
C ALA A 74 12.40 -18.05 2.22
N ASP A 75 12.76 -17.58 1.03
CA ASP A 75 14.15 -17.43 0.59
C ASP A 75 14.79 -16.12 1.06
N SER A 76 13.97 -15.09 1.30
CA SER A 76 14.42 -13.76 1.73
C SER A 76 13.46 -13.14 2.75
N PRO A 77 13.29 -13.74 3.94
CA PRO A 77 12.37 -13.22 4.95
C PRO A 77 12.92 -11.92 5.58
N ALA A 78 12.02 -11.01 5.97
CA ALA A 78 12.40 -9.81 6.72
C ALA A 78 13.01 -10.16 8.10
N ASP A 79 12.54 -11.25 8.71
CA ASP A 79 13.13 -11.90 9.88
C ASP A 79 13.03 -13.43 9.71
N PRO A 80 14.13 -14.20 9.87
CA PRO A 80 14.12 -15.65 9.70
C PRO A 80 13.10 -16.40 10.56
N ARG A 81 12.68 -15.85 11.72
CA ARG A 81 11.68 -16.45 12.60
C ARG A 81 10.31 -16.58 11.93
N LEU A 82 10.00 -15.76 10.93
CA LEU A 82 8.74 -15.82 10.20
C LEU A 82 8.58 -17.14 9.43
N ASN A 83 9.69 -17.79 9.04
CA ASN A 83 9.65 -19.07 8.32
C ASN A 83 9.07 -20.22 9.16
N ASP A 84 9.04 -20.09 10.49
CA ASP A 84 8.44 -21.09 11.38
C ASP A 84 6.89 -21.08 11.32
N TYR A 85 6.30 -20.09 10.66
CA TYR A 85 4.85 -19.85 10.59
C TYR A 85 4.30 -19.79 9.16
N ILE A 86 5.05 -20.34 8.20
CA ILE A 86 4.57 -20.54 6.83
C ILE A 86 3.34 -21.46 6.85
N TRP A 87 2.25 -21.03 6.23
CA TRP A 87 1.02 -21.80 6.14
C TRP A 87 0.67 -22.21 4.71
N GLU A 88 0.11 -21.29 3.91
CA GLU A 88 -0.34 -21.57 2.54
C GLU A 88 0.51 -20.80 1.52
N GLU A 89 0.92 -21.44 0.42
CA GLU A 89 1.66 -20.75 -0.65
C GLU A 89 0.78 -19.65 -1.28
N ASN A 90 1.35 -18.46 -1.44
CA ASN A 90 0.70 -17.41 -2.20
C ASN A 90 0.83 -17.72 -3.69
N SER A 91 -0.30 -18.01 -4.35
CA SER A 91 -0.36 -18.32 -5.77
C SER A 91 -0.16 -17.11 -6.69
N ASP A 92 0.04 -15.91 -6.13
CA ASP A 92 0.29 -14.70 -6.91
C ASP A 92 1.57 -14.84 -7.73
N THR A 93 1.50 -14.42 -8.98
CA THR A 93 2.64 -14.41 -9.90
C THR A 93 3.23 -13.02 -10.04
N ASN A 94 4.54 -12.94 -10.23
CA ASN A 94 5.24 -11.72 -10.60
C ASN A 94 4.95 -11.30 -12.06
N GLY A 95 5.52 -10.18 -12.48
CA GLY A 95 5.37 -9.65 -13.86
C GLY A 95 5.84 -10.61 -14.96
N ASP A 96 6.63 -11.63 -14.62
CA ASP A 96 7.15 -12.66 -15.53
C ASP A 96 6.32 -13.97 -15.49
N GLY A 97 5.28 -14.02 -14.65
CA GLY A 97 4.42 -15.21 -14.49
C GLY A 97 4.98 -16.29 -13.56
N GLU A 98 6.06 -16.00 -12.82
CA GLU A 98 6.63 -16.89 -11.81
C GLU A 98 6.01 -16.61 -10.44
N SER A 99 5.92 -17.63 -9.56
CA SER A 99 5.48 -17.43 -8.16
C SER A 99 6.44 -16.48 -7.45
N TRP A 100 5.90 -15.56 -6.63
CA TRP A 100 6.72 -14.72 -5.76
C TRP A 100 7.49 -15.52 -4.70
N GLY A 101 7.10 -16.77 -4.43
CA GLY A 101 7.67 -17.60 -3.36
C GLY A 101 7.19 -17.20 -1.96
N ASP A 102 6.20 -16.32 -1.90
CA ASP A 102 5.58 -15.85 -0.68
C ASP A 102 4.61 -16.90 -0.13
N HIS A 103 4.50 -16.99 1.18
CA HIS A 103 3.54 -17.82 1.87
C HIS A 103 2.73 -16.99 2.86
N TRP A 104 1.43 -17.22 2.90
CA TRP A 104 0.52 -16.64 3.88
C TRP A 104 0.80 -17.18 5.28
N PHE A 105 0.63 -16.34 6.29
CA PHE A 105 0.57 -16.79 7.68
C PHE A 105 -0.81 -17.35 8.01
N ASP A 106 -0.87 -18.31 8.93
CA ASP A 106 -2.14 -18.73 9.54
C ASP A 106 -2.76 -17.53 10.29
N PRO A 107 -4.03 -17.17 10.01
CA PRO A 107 -4.73 -16.12 10.73
C PRO A 107 -4.72 -16.28 12.27
N ASP A 108 -4.66 -17.51 12.80
CA ASP A 108 -4.58 -17.78 14.24
C ASP A 108 -3.21 -17.40 14.85
N ASP A 109 -2.16 -17.34 14.04
CA ASP A 109 -0.81 -17.00 14.47
C ASP A 109 -0.50 -15.49 14.41
N LEU A 110 -1.29 -14.72 13.66
CA LEU A 110 -1.05 -13.29 13.40
C LEU A 110 -0.77 -12.49 14.69
N VAL A 111 -1.66 -12.57 15.68
CA VAL A 111 -1.52 -11.83 16.95
C VAL A 111 -0.55 -12.50 17.93
N PRO A 112 -0.68 -13.80 18.27
CA PRO A 112 0.15 -14.39 19.33
C PRO A 112 1.62 -14.57 18.93
N ASN A 113 1.90 -14.79 17.65
CA ASN A 113 3.21 -15.25 17.18
C ASN A 113 3.87 -14.31 16.17
N ILE A 114 3.13 -13.83 15.16
CA ILE A 114 3.69 -12.97 14.11
C ILE A 114 3.88 -11.53 14.59
N LEU A 115 2.89 -10.95 15.28
CA LEU A 115 2.95 -9.57 15.74
C LEU A 115 4.19 -9.26 16.60
N PRO A 116 4.60 -10.11 17.57
CA PRO A 116 5.87 -9.91 18.28
C PRO A 116 7.08 -9.81 17.35
N ILE A 117 7.16 -10.64 16.30
CA ILE A 117 8.26 -10.61 15.33
C ILE A 117 8.20 -9.33 14.50
N MET A 118 7.00 -8.91 14.05
CA MET A 118 6.83 -7.65 13.31
C MET A 118 7.25 -6.42 14.13
N LYS A 119 7.03 -6.45 15.45
CA LYS A 119 7.51 -5.39 16.36
C LYS A 119 9.03 -5.29 16.37
N ASP A 120 9.71 -6.44 16.47
CA ASP A 120 11.18 -6.48 16.40
C ASP A 120 11.70 -6.00 15.03
N ILE A 121 11.02 -6.35 13.93
CA ILE A 121 11.37 -5.86 12.58
C ILE A 121 11.21 -4.34 12.50
N MET A 122 10.11 -3.80 13.03
CA MET A 122 9.89 -2.35 13.07
C MET A 122 10.94 -1.61 13.92
N ASP A 123 11.41 -2.21 15.02
CA ASP A 123 12.51 -1.67 15.80
C ASP A 123 13.83 -1.66 15.01
N ASP A 124 14.15 -2.72 14.25
CA ASP A 124 15.31 -2.75 13.35
C ASP A 124 15.22 -1.65 12.28
N TYR A 125 14.06 -1.52 11.64
CA TYR A 125 13.82 -0.48 10.63
C TYR A 125 13.99 0.92 11.22
N LYS A 126 13.44 1.17 12.42
CA LYS A 126 13.61 2.43 13.12
C LYS A 126 15.08 2.70 13.44
N ALA A 127 15.82 1.69 13.91
CA ALA A 127 17.24 1.79 14.21
C ALA A 127 18.10 2.10 12.96
N ARG A 128 17.64 1.66 11.78
CA ARG A 128 18.26 1.95 10.47
C ARG A 128 17.91 3.32 9.91
N GLY A 129 17.05 4.08 10.61
CA GLY A 129 16.71 5.47 10.27
C GLY A 129 15.40 5.63 9.51
N PHE A 130 14.69 4.54 9.17
CA PHE A 130 13.36 4.66 8.60
C PHE A 130 12.40 5.30 9.60
N ASN A 131 11.48 6.12 9.10
CA ASN A 131 10.48 6.82 9.91
C ASN A 131 9.03 6.51 9.47
N ALA A 132 8.86 5.64 8.48
CA ALA A 132 7.58 5.10 8.07
C ALA A 132 7.69 3.64 7.59
N ILE A 133 6.59 2.91 7.62
CA ILE A 133 6.43 1.60 6.98
C ILE A 133 5.27 1.63 5.99
N SER A 134 5.37 0.85 4.91
CA SER A 134 4.26 0.52 4.03
C SER A 134 3.91 -0.95 4.24
N THR A 135 2.68 -1.21 4.70
CA THR A 135 2.21 -2.57 4.94
C THR A 135 1.76 -3.19 3.61
N ASP A 136 2.25 -4.37 3.25
CA ASP A 136 1.78 -5.14 2.10
C ASP A 136 1.13 -6.46 2.54
N ASN A 137 0.29 -7.04 1.69
CA ASN A 137 -0.44 -8.28 1.96
C ASN A 137 -1.26 -8.25 3.25
N ALA A 138 -1.75 -7.07 3.66
CA ALA A 138 -2.61 -6.91 4.83
C ALA A 138 -4.04 -7.45 4.62
N LYS A 139 -4.39 -7.78 3.38
CA LYS A 139 -5.70 -8.33 2.99
C LYS A 139 -5.58 -9.86 2.87
N PRO A 140 -6.56 -10.65 3.38
CA PRO A 140 -6.59 -12.09 3.14
C PRO A 140 -6.79 -12.39 1.65
N SER A 141 -5.99 -13.30 1.11
CA SER A 141 -6.12 -13.82 -0.25
C SER A 141 -7.19 -14.91 -0.36
N ASP A 142 -7.49 -15.31 -1.59
CA ASP A 142 -8.36 -16.45 -1.86
C ASP A 142 -7.77 -17.75 -1.27
N ALA A 143 -6.44 -17.91 -1.29
CA ALA A 143 -5.75 -19.06 -0.67
C ALA A 143 -6.03 -19.15 0.84
N VAL A 144 -6.06 -18.01 1.55
CA VAL A 144 -6.47 -17.97 2.95
C VAL A 144 -7.97 -18.28 3.08
N THR A 145 -8.82 -17.59 2.31
CA THR A 145 -10.27 -17.71 2.49
C THR A 145 -10.83 -19.07 2.10
N ASP A 146 -10.17 -19.82 1.21
CA ASP A 146 -10.61 -21.16 0.82
C ASP A 146 -10.22 -22.23 1.86
N ASN A 147 -9.19 -21.95 2.69
CA ASN A 147 -8.65 -22.90 3.67
C ASN A 147 -9.00 -22.57 5.14
N ASP A 148 -9.54 -21.38 5.43
CA ASP A 148 -10.02 -20.99 6.76
C ASP A 148 -11.50 -20.57 6.76
N GLU A 149 -12.33 -21.26 7.53
CA GLU A 149 -13.78 -21.04 7.56
C GLU A 149 -14.20 -19.67 8.14
N VAL A 150 -13.40 -19.07 9.00
CA VAL A 150 -13.68 -17.76 9.61
C VAL A 150 -13.42 -16.65 8.59
N ALA A 151 -12.30 -16.71 7.88
CA ALA A 151 -11.94 -15.82 6.79
C ALA A 151 -12.92 -15.98 5.61
N ALA A 152 -13.31 -17.21 5.25
CA ALA A 152 -14.33 -17.49 4.25
C ALA A 152 -15.66 -16.81 4.58
N ARG A 153 -16.14 -16.98 5.82
CA ARG A 153 -17.39 -16.39 6.29
C ARG A 153 -17.33 -14.87 6.25
N ALA A 154 -16.27 -14.26 6.77
CA ALA A 154 -16.10 -12.81 6.74
C ALA A 154 -16.16 -12.26 5.30
N ARG A 155 -15.44 -12.88 4.35
CA ARG A 155 -15.49 -12.52 2.92
C ARG A 155 -16.91 -12.61 2.36
N SER A 156 -17.63 -13.70 2.65
CA SER A 156 -19.02 -13.87 2.18
C SER A 156 -19.99 -12.81 2.72
N GLU A 157 -19.69 -12.27 3.91
CA GLU A 157 -20.43 -11.18 4.55
C GLU A 157 -19.94 -9.79 4.10
N GLN A 158 -18.98 -9.73 3.15
CA GLN A 158 -18.32 -8.51 2.70
C GLN A 158 -17.66 -7.73 3.84
N ARG A 159 -17.05 -8.47 4.76
CA ARG A 159 -16.28 -7.98 5.90
C ARG A 159 -14.87 -8.55 5.87
N ILE A 160 -13.98 -7.91 6.61
CA ILE A 160 -12.68 -8.48 6.93
C ILE A 160 -12.78 -9.35 8.19
N ASP A 161 -11.96 -10.39 8.26
CA ASP A 161 -11.83 -11.22 9.45
C ASP A 161 -11.22 -10.40 10.60
N GLN A 162 -11.86 -10.46 11.78
CA GLN A 162 -11.47 -9.71 12.96
C GLN A 162 -10.03 -10.00 13.41
N ARG A 163 -9.49 -11.21 13.15
CA ARG A 163 -8.09 -11.54 13.47
C ARG A 163 -7.10 -10.64 12.74
N TYR A 164 -7.39 -10.29 11.48
CA TYR A 164 -6.60 -9.34 10.71
C TYR A 164 -6.75 -7.92 11.23
N VAL A 165 -7.97 -7.52 11.62
CA VAL A 165 -8.23 -6.20 12.22
C VAL A 165 -7.45 -6.02 13.52
N ASP A 166 -7.50 -7.01 14.42
CA ASP A 166 -6.79 -6.97 15.70
C ASP A 166 -5.27 -6.95 15.50
N TYR A 167 -4.76 -7.71 14.53
CA TYR A 167 -3.36 -7.74 14.15
C TYR A 167 -2.88 -6.39 13.60
N MET A 168 -3.63 -5.79 12.66
CA MET A 168 -3.28 -4.49 12.09
C MET A 168 -3.39 -3.35 13.12
N HIS A 169 -4.35 -3.40 14.05
CA HIS A 169 -4.35 -2.50 15.21
C HIS A 169 -3.04 -2.62 15.99
N GLY A 170 -2.59 -3.85 16.27
CA GLY A 170 -1.33 -4.11 16.96
C GLY A 170 -0.09 -3.58 16.23
N ILE A 171 -0.08 -3.65 14.89
CA ILE A 171 0.99 -3.08 14.06
C ILE A 171 0.98 -1.55 14.17
N VAL A 172 -0.16 -0.91 13.90
CA VAL A 172 -0.26 0.55 13.86
C VAL A 172 0.02 1.15 15.23
N ASP A 173 -0.59 0.61 16.30
CA ASP A 173 -0.38 1.10 17.66
C ASP A 173 1.09 0.98 18.09
N TYR A 174 1.78 -0.10 17.70
CA TYR A 174 3.20 -0.24 18.01
C TYR A 174 4.08 0.70 17.19
N ALA A 175 3.88 0.75 15.88
CA ALA A 175 4.62 1.64 14.98
C ALA A 175 4.55 3.09 15.49
N HIS A 176 3.35 3.57 15.80
CA HIS A 176 3.14 4.89 16.39
C HIS A 176 3.84 5.06 17.74
N SER A 177 3.84 4.03 18.59
CA SER A 177 4.50 4.09 19.91
C SER A 177 6.02 4.28 19.83
N ILE A 178 6.66 3.84 18.73
CA ILE A 178 8.09 4.04 18.46
C ILE A 178 8.36 5.18 17.46
N GLY A 179 7.32 5.92 17.06
CA GLY A 179 7.40 7.06 16.16
C GLY A 179 7.68 6.70 14.71
N LEU A 180 7.12 5.59 14.22
CA LEU A 180 6.99 5.27 12.80
C LEU A 180 5.59 5.65 12.32
N GLN A 181 5.49 6.20 11.11
CA GLN A 181 4.22 6.34 10.38
C GLN A 181 3.87 5.02 9.67
N VAL A 182 2.58 4.80 9.39
CA VAL A 182 2.10 3.59 8.70
C VAL A 182 1.25 3.94 7.50
N ALA A 183 1.69 3.49 6.31
CA ALA A 183 0.89 3.50 5.10
C ALA A 183 0.20 2.13 4.92
N LEU A 184 -1.13 2.13 4.71
CA LEU A 184 -1.88 0.93 4.36
C LEU A 184 -1.94 0.75 2.85
N LYS A 185 -1.45 -0.37 2.35
CA LYS A 185 -1.59 -0.75 0.94
C LYS A 185 -2.92 -1.46 0.69
N ASN A 186 -3.61 -1.07 -0.38
CA ASN A 186 -4.89 -1.62 -0.84
C ASN A 186 -5.96 -1.66 0.29
N PRO A 187 -6.43 -0.49 0.78
CA PRO A 187 -7.18 -0.40 2.03
C PRO A 187 -8.64 -0.88 1.94
N SER A 188 -9.10 -1.43 0.81
CA SER A 188 -10.52 -1.65 0.49
C SER A 188 -11.27 -2.52 1.50
N TYR A 189 -10.57 -3.44 2.18
CA TYR A 189 -11.17 -4.34 3.18
C TYR A 189 -11.28 -3.70 4.56
N TYR A 190 -10.54 -2.62 4.81
CA TYR A 190 -10.49 -1.93 6.08
C TYR A 190 -11.35 -0.66 6.11
N THR A 191 -11.89 -0.21 4.98
CA THR A 191 -12.66 1.06 4.92
C THR A 191 -13.89 1.08 5.82
N LYS A 192 -14.45 -0.10 6.16
CA LYS A 192 -15.59 -0.25 7.08
C LYS A 192 -15.19 -0.45 8.54
N GLU A 193 -13.90 -0.46 8.84
CA GLU A 193 -13.38 -0.67 10.19
C GLU A 193 -12.98 0.68 10.81
N ASP A 194 -13.97 1.50 11.16
CA ASP A 194 -13.81 2.91 11.62
C ASP A 194 -12.76 3.09 12.74
N THR A 195 -12.62 2.09 13.62
CA THR A 195 -11.65 2.15 14.73
C THR A 195 -10.20 2.04 14.25
N LEU A 196 -9.98 1.47 13.07
CA LEU A 196 -8.66 1.16 12.52
C LEU A 196 -8.32 2.05 11.33
N ILE A 197 -9.24 2.24 10.38
CA ILE A 197 -8.94 2.91 9.11
C ILE A 197 -8.37 4.32 9.34
N HIS A 198 -8.93 5.08 10.28
CA HIS A 198 -8.46 6.43 10.59
C HIS A 198 -7.14 6.51 11.36
N LYS A 199 -6.53 5.36 11.71
CA LYS A 199 -5.22 5.32 12.36
C LYS A 199 -4.06 5.32 11.36
N PHE A 200 -4.27 4.99 10.09
CA PHE A 200 -3.18 5.00 9.11
C PHE A 200 -2.80 6.43 8.73
N ASP A 201 -1.50 6.65 8.54
CA ASP A 201 -0.94 7.96 8.21
C ASP A 201 -0.98 8.27 6.71
N ALA A 202 -1.07 7.23 5.87
CA ALA A 202 -1.16 7.32 4.42
C ALA A 202 -1.77 6.05 3.82
N TYR A 203 -2.08 6.09 2.52
CA TYR A 203 -2.62 4.97 1.77
C TYR A 203 -1.89 4.81 0.43
N ILE A 204 -1.67 3.57 0.04
CA ILE A 204 -1.14 3.19 -1.27
C ILE A 204 -2.13 2.27 -1.94
N VAL A 205 -2.43 2.49 -3.22
CA VAL A 205 -3.22 1.55 -4.02
C VAL A 205 -2.48 1.21 -5.28
N GLU A 206 -2.44 -0.08 -5.61
CA GLU A 206 -1.94 -0.58 -6.88
C GLU A 206 -3.11 -0.95 -7.79
N SER A 207 -2.95 -0.71 -9.09
CA SER A 207 -3.88 -1.17 -10.12
C SER A 207 -5.35 -0.76 -9.89
N MET A 208 -5.59 0.41 -9.28
CA MET A 208 -6.92 0.86 -8.86
C MET A 208 -7.95 0.78 -10.01
N PHE A 209 -7.55 1.08 -11.24
CA PHE A 209 -8.44 1.14 -12.40
C PHE A 209 -8.37 -0.11 -13.28
N ASN A 210 -7.35 -0.97 -13.10
CA ASN A 210 -7.08 -2.09 -14.02
C ASN A 210 -7.37 -3.46 -13.38
N TRP A 211 -7.16 -3.65 -12.08
CA TRP A 211 -7.41 -4.95 -11.39
C TRP A 211 -8.59 -4.91 -10.44
N TYR A 212 -8.79 -3.79 -9.73
CA TYR A 212 -9.78 -3.71 -8.67
C TYR A 212 -10.79 -2.58 -8.90
N PRO A 213 -11.47 -2.51 -10.06
CA PRO A 213 -12.45 -1.45 -10.33
C PRO A 213 -13.63 -1.48 -9.34
N SER A 214 -13.92 -2.64 -8.73
CA SER A 214 -14.91 -2.74 -7.63
C SER A 214 -14.46 -2.02 -6.35
N ASP A 215 -13.16 -1.93 -6.12
CA ASP A 215 -12.59 -1.38 -4.88
C ASP A 215 -12.53 0.14 -4.91
N VAL A 216 -12.54 0.73 -6.11
CA VAL A 216 -12.62 2.19 -6.33
C VAL A 216 -13.75 2.83 -5.53
N ASN A 217 -14.93 2.20 -5.56
CA ASN A 217 -16.11 2.68 -4.84
C ASN A 217 -15.93 2.65 -3.32
N ASN A 218 -15.00 1.85 -2.78
CA ASN A 218 -14.71 1.85 -1.36
C ASN A 218 -13.86 3.06 -0.96
N TYR A 219 -13.03 3.59 -1.87
CA TYR A 219 -12.09 4.68 -1.59
C TYR A 219 -12.71 6.06 -1.64
N ASN A 220 -13.75 6.26 -2.45
CA ASN A 220 -14.49 7.52 -2.59
C ASN A 220 -15.84 7.52 -1.83
N SER A 221 -16.01 6.58 -0.89
CA SER A 221 -17.23 6.43 -0.09
C SER A 221 -17.09 7.07 1.29
N ASP A 222 -17.83 6.62 2.30
CA ASP A 222 -17.64 7.03 3.69
C ASP A 222 -16.85 5.92 4.42
N PRO A 223 -15.60 6.17 4.84
CA PRO A 223 -14.85 7.42 4.71
C PRO A 223 -14.22 7.63 3.31
N ASP A 224 -14.12 8.90 2.89
CA ASP A 224 -13.49 9.26 1.61
C ASP A 224 -11.98 9.35 1.83
N LEU A 225 -11.27 8.34 1.34
CA LEU A 225 -9.82 8.25 1.43
C LEU A 225 -9.12 9.02 0.32
N LEU A 226 -9.79 9.27 -0.82
CA LEU A 226 -9.21 9.99 -1.95
C LEU A 226 -9.09 11.49 -1.66
N SER A 227 -10.11 12.08 -1.05
CA SER A 227 -10.12 13.50 -0.66
C SER A 227 -9.83 13.75 0.82
N GLY A 228 -9.50 12.67 1.55
CA GLY A 228 -9.25 12.65 2.99
C GLY A 228 -8.03 13.48 3.43
N SER A 229 -7.75 13.44 4.74
CA SER A 229 -6.63 14.20 5.32
C SER A 229 -5.26 13.54 5.21
N ALA A 230 -5.21 12.26 4.86
CA ALA A 230 -3.98 11.48 4.72
C ALA A 230 -3.55 11.42 3.25
N PRO A 231 -2.24 11.35 2.95
CA PRO A 231 -1.75 11.09 1.60
C PRO A 231 -2.34 9.81 1.02
N PHE A 232 -2.70 9.85 -0.26
CA PHE A 232 -3.22 8.71 -1.01
C PHE A 232 -2.50 8.63 -2.35
N TRP A 233 -1.74 7.57 -2.58
CA TRP A 233 -0.97 7.38 -3.80
C TRP A 233 -1.47 6.19 -4.60
N VAL A 234 -1.63 6.40 -5.90
CA VAL A 234 -2.11 5.38 -6.84
C VAL A 234 -0.99 5.01 -7.79
N PHE A 235 -0.55 3.75 -7.74
CA PHE A 235 0.41 3.16 -8.66
C PHE A 235 -0.32 2.31 -9.71
N GLN A 236 0.01 2.51 -10.98
CA GLN A 236 -0.68 1.92 -12.12
C GLN A 236 0.31 1.27 -13.08
N TYR A 237 -0.17 0.27 -13.80
CA TYR A 237 0.63 -0.50 -14.74
C TYR A 237 0.01 -0.44 -16.12
N GLU A 238 0.79 0.01 -17.10
CA GLU A 238 0.32 0.14 -18.48
C GLU A 238 -0.06 -1.22 -19.09
N GLY A 239 -1.16 -1.25 -19.85
CA GLY A 239 -1.56 -2.41 -20.66
C GLY A 239 -2.04 -3.63 -19.88
N ILE A 240 -1.96 -3.61 -18.55
CA ILE A 240 -2.47 -4.67 -17.69
C ILE A 240 -4.00 -4.66 -17.72
N ASN A 241 -4.59 -5.86 -17.93
CA ASN A 241 -6.04 -6.09 -18.09
C ASN A 241 -6.70 -5.29 -19.24
N GLY A 242 -5.92 -4.82 -20.21
CA GLY A 242 -6.44 -4.25 -21.45
C GLY A 242 -7.01 -2.83 -21.35
N VAL A 243 -6.78 -2.12 -20.24
CA VAL A 243 -7.17 -0.71 -20.09
C VAL A 243 -6.17 0.17 -20.85
N SER A 244 -6.67 0.90 -21.85
CA SER A 244 -5.86 1.87 -22.59
C SER A 244 -5.58 3.15 -21.77
N ASN A 245 -4.54 3.90 -22.12
CA ASN A 245 -4.23 5.17 -21.46
C ASN A 245 -5.38 6.20 -21.59
N SER A 246 -6.20 6.14 -22.65
CA SER A 246 -7.39 6.98 -22.77
C SER A 246 -8.50 6.56 -21.80
N GLU A 247 -8.79 5.26 -21.69
CA GLU A 247 -9.79 4.75 -20.74
C GLU A 247 -9.35 5.00 -19.29
N LEU A 248 -8.05 4.86 -19.01
CA LEU A 248 -7.48 5.19 -17.71
C LEU A 248 -7.74 6.65 -17.33
N ARG A 249 -7.52 7.60 -18.26
CA ARG A 249 -7.80 9.03 -18.05
C ARG A 249 -9.30 9.28 -17.80
N GLU A 250 -10.16 8.63 -18.57
CA GLU A 250 -11.62 8.73 -18.38
C GLU A 250 -12.01 8.28 -16.96
N HIS A 251 -11.53 7.11 -16.53
CA HIS A 251 -11.79 6.60 -15.17
C HIS A 251 -11.20 7.52 -14.08
N MET A 252 -10.00 8.06 -14.29
CA MET A 252 -9.39 9.03 -13.37
C MET A 252 -10.27 10.28 -13.19
N VAL A 253 -10.77 10.85 -14.29
CA VAL A 253 -11.69 12.00 -14.25
C VAL A 253 -13.00 11.63 -13.54
N GLU A 254 -13.59 10.47 -13.85
CA GLU A 254 -14.84 10.01 -13.24
C GLU A 254 -14.73 9.82 -11.72
N GLN A 255 -13.55 9.41 -11.24
CA GLN A 255 -13.29 9.13 -9.83
C GLN A 255 -12.63 10.31 -9.08
N GLY A 256 -12.40 11.44 -9.77
CA GLY A 256 -11.79 12.62 -9.17
C GLY A 256 -10.31 12.46 -8.82
N VAL A 257 -9.59 11.54 -9.48
CA VAL A 257 -8.16 11.31 -9.29
C VAL A 257 -7.39 12.07 -10.36
N ASP A 258 -6.67 13.13 -9.97
CA ASP A 258 -5.96 13.98 -10.95
C ASP A 258 -4.63 13.37 -11.43
N MET A 259 -3.94 12.62 -10.58
CA MET A 259 -2.62 12.06 -10.89
C MET A 259 -2.47 10.64 -10.32
N VAL A 260 -1.79 9.79 -11.10
CA VAL A 260 -1.32 8.46 -10.70
C VAL A 260 0.16 8.31 -11.08
N TYR A 261 0.86 7.36 -10.45
CA TYR A 261 2.20 6.95 -10.83
C TYR A 261 2.11 5.76 -11.79
N MET A 262 2.54 5.94 -13.04
CA MET A 262 2.59 4.87 -14.04
C MET A 262 3.95 4.19 -14.03
N ASP A 263 3.94 2.86 -14.06
CA ASP A 263 5.15 2.06 -14.26
C ASP A 263 5.67 2.23 -15.69
N SER A 264 6.99 2.41 -15.84
CA SER A 264 7.65 2.62 -17.14
C SER A 264 9.07 2.05 -17.13
N SER A 265 9.75 2.06 -18.29
CA SER A 265 11.16 1.65 -18.38
C SER A 265 12.12 2.57 -17.62
N ASP A 266 11.70 3.78 -17.28
CA ASP A 266 12.49 4.77 -16.55
C ASP A 266 12.10 4.84 -15.06
N GLY A 267 11.32 3.86 -14.59
CA GLY A 267 10.74 3.83 -13.24
C GLY A 267 9.33 4.44 -13.20
N TRP A 268 8.93 4.97 -12.05
CA TRP A 268 7.60 5.55 -11.87
C TRP A 268 7.53 6.96 -12.42
N VAL A 269 6.55 7.22 -13.28
CA VAL A 269 6.32 8.54 -13.88
C VAL A 269 4.93 9.05 -13.52
N GLU A 270 4.84 10.36 -13.25
CA GLU A 270 3.55 10.99 -13.02
C GLU A 270 2.70 10.99 -14.30
N PHE A 271 1.46 10.53 -14.16
CA PHE A 271 0.47 10.50 -15.23
C PHE A 271 -0.78 11.21 -14.75
N TYR A 272 -1.14 12.28 -15.45
CA TYR A 272 -2.23 13.17 -15.08
C TYR A 272 -3.52 12.79 -15.80
N ALA A 273 -4.70 13.12 -15.28
CA ALA A 273 -5.98 12.86 -15.94
C ALA A 273 -6.18 13.70 -17.21
N THR A 274 -5.69 14.94 -17.21
CA THR A 274 -6.07 16.00 -18.17
C THR A 274 -4.99 16.42 -19.18
N GLN A 275 -3.89 15.66 -19.28
CA GLN A 275 -2.80 15.90 -20.23
C GLN A 275 -2.99 15.22 -21.59
#